data_AF-A0A7R9WF88-F1
#
_entry.id   AF-A0A7R9WF88-F1
#
_cell.length_a   1.000
_cell.length_b   1.000
_cell.length_c   1.000
_cell.angle_alpha   90.00
_cell.angle_beta   90.00
_cell.angle_gamma   90.00
#
_symmetry.space_group_name_H-M   'P 1'
#
loop_
_entity.id
_entity.type
_entity.pdbx_description
1 polymer ?
#
loop_
_entity_poly.entity_id
_entity_poly.type
_entity_poly.pdbx_seq_one_letter_code
_entity_poly.pdbx_strand_id
1 'polypeptide(L)'
;CRMYTLPFCRDVEIKGTQGMNRIQAIAATVDHCDRERGFFLVAPEHRLSLELKQKELYRAGLFDVSQALFGIINGTNWQDALDEVDEILHHRFQLIYAVGSVQALPGGDHRWHAIQAVLRIISSVHIPIVEKVQNDDGGELTPSPSQGNKGESFPLVRIKIDDSDKTLE
;
A
#
# COMPACT_ATOMS: atom_id res chain seq x y z
N CYS A 1 3.61 -33.89 5.36
CA CYS A 1 3.53 -32.67 4.55
C CYS A 1 4.30 -31.56 5.27
N ARG A 2 5.30 -30.96 4.62
CA ARG A 2 6.06 -29.82 5.18
C ARG A 2 5.57 -28.53 4.53
N MET A 3 5.39 -27.52 5.37
CA MET A 3 4.99 -26.18 4.95
C MET A 3 6.22 -25.29 4.88
N TYR A 4 6.37 -24.57 3.78
CA TYR A 4 7.44 -23.61 3.56
C TYR A 4 6.88 -22.20 3.45
N THR A 5 7.69 -21.23 3.83
CA THR A 5 7.44 -19.81 3.56
C THR A 5 8.28 -19.36 2.39
N LEU A 6 7.68 -18.56 1.50
CA LEU A 6 8.41 -17.95 0.40
C LEU A 6 9.33 -16.85 0.96
N PRO A 7 10.65 -16.87 0.68
CA PRO A 7 11.60 -15.91 1.26
C PRO A 7 11.58 -14.58 0.50
N PHE A 8 10.39 -13.98 0.37
CA PHE A 8 10.21 -12.72 -0.33
C PHE A 8 9.22 -11.79 0.38
N CYS A 9 9.64 -10.55 0.59
CA CYS A 9 8.78 -9.44 0.97
C CYS A 9 9.14 -8.22 0.12
N ARG A 10 8.30 -7.18 0.14
CA ARG A 10 8.49 -5.95 -0.63
C ARG A 10 9.85 -5.29 -0.41
N ASP A 11 10.38 -5.37 0.80
CA ASP A 11 11.63 -4.70 1.21
C ASP A 11 12.89 -5.43 0.72
N VAL A 12 12.74 -6.56 0.04
CA VAL A 12 13.85 -7.31 -0.57
C VAL A 12 14.42 -6.50 -1.73
N GLU A 13 15.57 -5.85 -1.50
CA GLU A 13 16.31 -5.18 -2.55
C GLU A 13 16.95 -6.17 -3.52
N ILE A 14 16.57 -6.07 -4.79
CA ILE A 14 17.15 -6.80 -5.91
C ILE A 14 17.87 -5.77 -6.78
N LYS A 15 19.15 -5.51 -6.50
CA LYS A 15 20.00 -4.56 -7.24
C LYS A 15 21.36 -5.21 -7.55
N GLY A 16 21.88 -4.97 -8.76
CA GLY A 16 23.22 -5.39 -9.19
C GLY A 16 23.47 -6.91 -9.11
N THR A 17 24.72 -7.30 -8.85
CA THR A 17 25.16 -8.69 -8.71
C THR A 17 24.48 -9.44 -7.56
N GLN A 18 24.05 -8.72 -6.51
CA GLN A 18 23.31 -9.29 -5.38
C GLN A 18 21.89 -9.73 -5.77
N GLY A 19 21.31 -9.14 -6.82
CA GLY A 19 19.97 -9.48 -7.29
C GLY A 19 19.87 -10.92 -7.80
N MET A 20 20.87 -11.37 -8.57
CA MET A 20 20.88 -12.72 -9.12
C MET A 20 21.05 -13.78 -8.02
N ASN A 21 21.90 -13.53 -7.01
CA ASN A 21 22.07 -14.43 -5.87
C ASN A 21 20.76 -14.62 -5.09
N ARG A 22 19.97 -13.55 -4.91
CA ARG A 22 18.67 -13.64 -4.24
C ARG A 22 17.66 -14.44 -5.04
N ILE A 23 17.61 -14.24 -6.37
CA ILE A 23 16.74 -15.03 -7.24
C ILE A 23 17.13 -16.51 -7.21
N GLN A 24 18.42 -16.82 -7.24
CA GLN A 24 18.90 -18.19 -7.10
C GLN A 24 18.52 -18.81 -5.75
N ALA A 25 18.56 -18.04 -4.66
CA ALA A 25 18.10 -18.52 -3.35
C ALA A 25 16.58 -18.80 -3.34
N ILE A 26 15.77 -17.95 -3.98
CA ILE A 26 14.33 -18.17 -4.14
C ILE A 26 14.10 -19.45 -4.97
N ALA A 27 14.78 -19.58 -6.13
CA ALA A 27 14.68 -20.76 -6.98
C ALA A 27 15.05 -22.05 -6.23
N ALA A 28 16.18 -22.04 -5.50
CA ALA A 28 16.61 -23.19 -4.72
C ALA A 28 15.61 -23.56 -3.62
N THR A 29 14.94 -22.57 -3.02
CA THR A 29 13.88 -22.83 -2.02
C THR A 29 12.66 -23.46 -2.67
N VAL A 30 12.26 -22.99 -3.84
CA VAL A 30 11.15 -23.56 -4.63
C VAL A 30 11.46 -24.99 -5.05
N ASP A 31 12.63 -25.24 -5.64
CA ASP A 31 13.08 -26.57 -6.05
C ASP A 31 13.17 -27.55 -4.87
N HIS A 32 13.64 -27.05 -3.71
CA HIS A 32 13.72 -27.86 -2.49
C HIS A 32 12.33 -28.27 -1.99
N CYS A 33 11.37 -27.35 -1.96
CA CYS A 33 9.99 -27.61 -1.59
C CYS A 33 9.36 -28.66 -2.52
N ASP A 34 9.58 -28.53 -3.82
CA ASP A 34 9.03 -29.45 -4.82
C ASP A 34 9.62 -30.87 -4.67
N ARG A 35 10.94 -30.97 -4.44
CA ARG A 35 11.63 -32.24 -4.18
C ARG A 35 11.14 -32.92 -2.89
N GLU A 36 10.83 -32.15 -1.85
CA GLU A 36 10.29 -32.69 -0.59
C GLU A 36 8.78 -32.97 -0.64
N ARG A 37 8.12 -32.71 -1.79
CA ARG A 37 6.65 -32.76 -1.93
C ARG A 37 5.94 -31.93 -0.84
N GLY A 38 6.51 -30.75 -0.56
CA GLY A 38 5.95 -29.75 0.34
C GLY A 38 4.96 -28.83 -0.38
N PHE A 39 4.48 -27.84 0.36
CA PHE A 39 3.73 -26.72 -0.22
C PHE A 39 4.18 -25.40 0.40
N PHE A 40 4.02 -24.33 -0.36
CA PHE A 40 4.20 -22.97 0.15
C PHE A 40 2.88 -22.45 0.69
N LEU A 41 2.92 -21.85 1.88
CA LEU A 41 1.86 -20.97 2.34
C LEU A 41 2.35 -19.54 2.18
N VAL A 42 1.70 -18.79 1.29
CA VAL A 42 2.10 -17.43 0.93
C VAL A 42 0.89 -16.54 1.04
N ALA A 43 1.00 -15.43 1.77
CA ALA A 43 -0.08 -14.45 1.79
C ALA A 43 -0.20 -13.76 0.42
N PRO A 44 -1.42 -13.42 -0.04
CA PRO A 44 -1.64 -12.80 -1.35
C PRO A 44 -0.75 -11.57 -1.60
N GLU A 45 -0.46 -10.78 -0.57
CA GLU A 45 0.35 -9.56 -0.61
C GLU A 45 1.81 -9.86 -0.97
N HIS A 46 2.34 -11.00 -0.52
CA HIS A 46 3.70 -11.44 -0.80
C HIS A 46 3.83 -11.94 -2.24
N ARG A 47 2.86 -12.73 -2.72
CA ARG A 47 2.79 -13.16 -4.13
C ARG A 47 2.69 -11.95 -5.06
N LEU A 48 1.77 -11.03 -4.78
CA LEU A 48 1.61 -9.82 -5.58
C LEU A 48 2.85 -8.93 -5.52
N SER A 49 3.52 -8.81 -4.37
CA SER A 49 4.78 -8.08 -4.29
C SER A 49 5.87 -8.71 -5.17
N LEU A 50 5.92 -10.04 -5.28
CA LEU A 50 6.87 -10.75 -6.16
C LEU A 50 6.60 -10.45 -7.63
N GLU A 51 5.34 -10.51 -8.05
CA GLU A 51 4.91 -10.18 -9.42
C GLU A 51 5.18 -8.72 -9.78
N LEU A 52 4.90 -7.79 -8.86
CA LEU A 52 5.20 -6.37 -9.05
C LEU A 52 6.71 -6.13 -9.13
N LYS A 53 7.51 -6.84 -8.32
CA LYS A 53 8.96 -6.71 -8.37
C LYS A 53 9.53 -7.17 -9.71
N GLN A 54 9.01 -8.25 -10.26
CA GLN A 54 9.38 -8.71 -11.61
C GLN A 54 9.15 -7.62 -12.67
N LYS A 55 7.98 -6.96 -12.62
CA LYS A 55 7.63 -5.86 -13.54
C LYS A 55 8.50 -4.62 -13.32
N GLU A 56 8.81 -4.28 -12.06
CA GLU A 56 9.71 -3.18 -11.71
C GLU A 56 11.11 -3.41 -12.31
N LEU A 57 11.66 -4.62 -12.14
CA LEU A 57 12.96 -5.00 -12.69
C LEU A 57 12.98 -4.95 -14.22
N TYR A 58 11.90 -5.39 -14.87
CA TYR A 58 11.74 -5.28 -16.32
C TYR A 58 11.79 -3.81 -16.77
N ARG A 59 11.04 -2.93 -16.09
CA ARG A 59 11.01 -1.48 -16.39
C ARG A 59 12.34 -0.79 -16.11
N ALA A 60 13.11 -1.29 -15.15
CA ALA A 60 14.46 -0.80 -14.84
C ALA A 60 15.54 -1.29 -15.83
N GLY A 61 15.20 -2.12 -16.83
CA GLY A 61 16.14 -2.66 -17.81
C GLY A 61 16.97 -3.85 -17.30
N LEU A 62 16.65 -4.40 -16.13
CA LEU A 62 17.31 -5.58 -15.56
C LEU A 62 16.68 -6.86 -16.10
N PHE A 63 16.76 -7.07 -17.41
CA PHE A 63 16.02 -8.12 -18.12
C PHE A 63 16.38 -9.54 -17.67
N ASP A 64 17.66 -9.87 -17.49
CA ASP A 64 18.08 -11.22 -17.09
C ASP A 64 17.50 -11.61 -15.72
N VAL A 65 17.59 -10.69 -14.77
CA VAL A 65 17.08 -10.82 -13.40
C VAL A 65 15.56 -10.91 -13.43
N SER A 66 14.90 -10.05 -14.22
CA SER A 66 13.44 -10.08 -14.38
C SER A 66 12.95 -11.39 -15.00
N GLN A 67 13.64 -11.90 -16.03
CA GLN A 67 13.28 -13.13 -16.73
C GLN A 67 13.47 -14.36 -15.83
N ALA A 68 14.53 -14.41 -15.05
CA ALA A 68 14.74 -15.47 -14.07
C ALA A 68 13.64 -15.48 -13.00
N LEU A 69 13.27 -14.31 -12.48
CA LEU A 69 12.16 -14.19 -11.53
C LEU A 69 10.82 -14.56 -12.15
N PHE A 70 10.58 -14.15 -13.40
CA PHE A 70 9.38 -14.53 -14.16
C PHE A 70 9.28 -16.05 -14.34
N GLY A 71 10.40 -16.73 -14.61
CA GLY A 71 10.47 -18.19 -14.71
C GLY A 71 10.04 -18.88 -13.41
N ILE A 72 10.47 -18.36 -12.24
CA ILE A 72 10.05 -18.89 -10.94
C ILE A 72 8.56 -18.68 -10.71
N ILE A 73 8.06 -17.46 -10.94
CA ILE A 73 6.64 -17.11 -10.73
C ILE A 73 5.75 -18.01 -11.59
N ASN A 74 6.04 -18.13 -12.88
CA ASN A 74 5.20 -18.85 -13.83
C ASN A 74 5.42 -20.38 -13.80
N GLY A 75 6.56 -20.83 -13.29
CA GLY A 75 6.87 -22.25 -13.08
C GLY A 75 6.27 -22.82 -11.79
N THR A 76 5.89 -21.96 -10.84
CA THR A 76 5.27 -22.37 -9.59
C THR A 76 3.76 -22.57 -9.77
N ASN A 77 3.22 -23.69 -9.29
CA ASN A 77 1.77 -23.92 -9.27
C ASN A 77 1.13 -23.19 -8.09
N TRP A 78 0.40 -22.11 -8.37
CA TRP A 78 -0.31 -21.34 -7.35
C TRP A 78 -1.76 -21.79 -7.24
N GLN A 79 -2.23 -21.98 -6.01
CA GLN A 79 -3.63 -22.23 -5.69
C GLN A 79 -4.07 -21.17 -4.70
N ASP A 80 -5.01 -20.33 -5.10
CA ASP A 80 -5.54 -19.27 -4.26
C ASP A 80 -6.68 -19.85 -3.41
N ALA A 81 -6.57 -19.71 -2.09
CA ALA A 81 -7.61 -20.09 -1.14
C ALA A 81 -8.10 -18.83 -0.44
N LEU A 82 -9.39 -18.56 -0.56
CA LEU A 82 -10.05 -17.41 0.05
C LEU A 82 -11.10 -17.93 1.02
N ASP A 83 -10.98 -17.54 2.28
CA ASP A 83 -12.06 -17.69 3.25
C ASP A 83 -12.94 -16.43 3.20
N GLU A 84 -14.22 -16.52 3.58
CA GLU A 84 -15.14 -15.37 3.62
C GLU A 84 -15.11 -14.51 2.34
N VAL A 85 -15.29 -15.17 1.19
CA VAL A 85 -15.13 -14.57 -0.15
C VAL A 85 -16.00 -13.32 -0.36
N ASP A 86 -17.19 -13.29 0.24
CA ASP A 86 -18.11 -12.17 0.21
C ASP A 86 -17.57 -10.93 0.95
N GLU A 87 -16.84 -11.11 2.05
CA GLU A 87 -16.16 -10.03 2.76
C GLU A 87 -14.85 -9.62 2.06
N ILE A 88 -14.00 -10.58 1.65
CA ILE A 88 -12.72 -10.27 0.99
C ILE A 88 -12.93 -9.57 -0.36
N LEU A 89 -13.94 -9.97 -1.14
CA LEU A 89 -14.25 -9.38 -2.44
C LEU A 89 -15.30 -8.27 -2.34
N HIS A 90 -15.61 -7.80 -1.13
CA HIS A 90 -16.56 -6.73 -0.94
C HIS A 90 -16.03 -5.43 -1.59
N HIS A 91 -16.87 -4.74 -2.35
CA HIS A 91 -16.53 -3.51 -3.09
C HIS A 91 -15.96 -2.35 -2.26
N ARG A 92 -16.01 -2.46 -0.92
CA ARG A 92 -15.45 -1.47 0.01
C ARG A 92 -13.94 -1.66 0.21
N PHE A 93 -13.43 -2.86 -0.05
CA PHE A 93 -12.03 -3.18 0.05
C PHE A 93 -11.40 -3.10 -1.34
N GLN A 94 -10.57 -2.08 -1.54
CA GLN A 94 -9.73 -1.98 -2.72
C GLN A 94 -8.29 -1.87 -2.28
N LEU A 95 -7.48 -2.88 -2.62
CA LEU A 95 -6.06 -2.86 -2.35
C LEU A 95 -5.35 -2.09 -3.48
N ILE A 96 -4.92 -0.86 -3.17
CA ILE A 96 -4.17 -0.01 -4.12
C ILE A 96 -2.68 -0.22 -3.90
N TYR A 97 -2.02 -0.81 -4.89
CA TYR A 97 -0.57 -0.98 -4.89
C TYR A 97 0.12 0.07 -5.75
N ALA A 98 0.80 1.02 -5.10
CA ALA A 98 1.73 1.91 -5.77
C ALA A 98 2.96 1.12 -6.24
N VAL A 99 3.37 1.36 -7.49
CA VAL A 99 4.53 0.74 -8.12
C VAL A 99 5.37 1.83 -8.78
N GLY A 100 6.68 1.78 -8.53
CA GLY A 100 7.64 2.75 -9.07
C GLY A 100 7.97 3.86 -8.08
N SER A 101 8.56 4.94 -8.58
CA SER A 101 8.93 6.09 -7.77
C SER A 101 7.69 6.83 -7.26
N VAL A 102 7.76 7.36 -6.05
CA VAL A 102 6.74 8.27 -5.52
C VAL A 102 6.62 9.45 -6.49
N GLN A 103 5.39 9.71 -6.97
CA GLN A 103 5.07 10.84 -7.81
C GLN A 103 4.08 11.75 -7.09
N ALA A 104 4.20 13.06 -7.30
CA ALA A 104 3.21 14.01 -6.87
C ALA A 104 1.85 13.66 -7.48
N LEU A 105 0.78 13.76 -6.67
CA LEU A 105 -0.56 13.46 -7.14
C LEU A 105 -0.92 14.44 -8.28
N PRO A 106 -1.37 13.97 -9.45
CA PRO A 106 -1.77 14.86 -10.54
C PRO A 106 -2.86 15.83 -10.10
N GLY A 107 -2.54 17.14 -10.15
CA GLY A 107 -3.43 18.20 -9.66
C GLY A 107 -3.65 18.18 -8.15
N GLY A 108 -2.72 17.63 -7.36
CA GLY A 108 -2.79 17.55 -5.91
C GLY A 108 -3.10 18.89 -5.25
N ASP A 109 -2.47 19.96 -5.71
CA ASP A 109 -2.73 21.32 -5.25
C ASP A 109 -4.20 21.72 -5.44
N HIS A 110 -4.76 21.53 -6.64
CA HIS A 110 -6.14 21.90 -6.94
C HIS A 110 -7.14 21.08 -6.11
N ARG A 111 -6.89 19.77 -5.98
CA ARG A 111 -7.73 18.87 -5.17
C ARG A 111 -7.75 19.31 -3.71
N TRP A 112 -6.58 19.67 -3.19
CA TRP A 112 -6.46 20.13 -1.82
C TRP A 112 -7.15 21.47 -1.59
N HIS A 113 -6.88 22.46 -2.44
CA HIS A 113 -7.51 23.78 -2.36
C HIS A 113 -9.03 23.70 -2.52
N ALA A 114 -9.54 22.81 -3.37
CA ALA A 114 -10.97 22.58 -3.53
C ALA A 114 -11.62 22.10 -2.23
N ILE A 115 -11.04 21.09 -1.57
CA ILE A 115 -11.55 20.59 -0.28
C ILE A 115 -11.47 21.67 0.79
N GLN A 116 -10.37 22.42 0.87
CA GLN A 116 -10.25 23.53 1.80
C GLN A 116 -11.29 24.64 1.55
N ALA A 117 -11.56 24.98 0.30
CA ALA A 117 -12.58 25.97 -0.05
C ALA A 117 -13.97 25.50 0.38
N VAL A 118 -14.32 24.24 0.13
CA VAL A 118 -15.59 23.64 0.56
C VAL A 118 -15.70 23.64 2.09
N LEU A 119 -14.66 23.21 2.81
CA LEU A 119 -14.65 23.21 4.27
C LEU A 119 -14.80 24.63 4.86
N ARG A 120 -14.16 25.64 4.26
CA ARG A 120 -14.32 27.05 4.66
C ARG A 120 -15.75 27.55 4.47
N ILE A 121 -16.38 27.20 3.35
CA ILE A 121 -17.77 27.57 3.08
C ILE A 121 -18.68 26.90 4.11
N ILE A 122 -18.50 25.60 4.37
CA ILE A 122 -19.26 24.87 5.38
C ILE A 122 -19.09 25.50 6.76
N SER A 123 -17.88 25.93 7.15
CA SER A 123 -17.64 26.61 8.42
C SER A 123 -18.25 28.01 8.52
N SER A 124 -18.53 28.65 7.37
CA SER A 124 -19.10 30.01 7.30
C SER A 124 -20.63 30.02 7.26
N VAL A 125 -21.25 28.90 6.89
CA VAL A 125 -22.71 28.75 6.85
C VAL A 125 -23.16 28.17 8.19
N HIS A 126 -24.17 28.80 8.80
CA HIS A 126 -24.77 28.30 10.06
C HIS A 126 -25.60 27.05 9.78
N ILE A 127 -24.92 25.90 9.74
CA ILE A 127 -25.55 24.59 9.66
C ILE A 127 -25.60 24.04 11.10
N PRO A 128 -26.77 23.61 11.61
CA PRO A 128 -26.90 23.18 13.01
C PRO A 128 -25.95 22.02 13.40
N ILE A 129 -25.56 21.20 12.43
CA ILE A 129 -24.55 20.13 12.60
C ILE A 129 -23.14 20.71 12.79
N VAL A 130 -22.80 21.80 12.09
CA VAL A 130 -21.50 22.48 12.19
C VAL A 130 -21.42 23.28 13.48
N GLU A 131 -22.51 23.91 13.92
CA GLU A 131 -22.57 24.58 15.23
C GLU A 131 -22.35 23.59 16.38
N LYS A 132 -22.91 22.38 16.31
CA LYS A 132 -22.61 21.33 17.31
C LYS A 132 -21.13 20.95 17.33
N VAL A 133 -20.50 20.81 16.15
CA VAL A 133 -19.07 20.48 16.02
C VAL A 133 -18.14 21.63 16.40
N GLN A 134 -18.59 22.89 16.27
CA GLN A 134 -17.82 24.09 16.66
C GLN A 134 -17.95 24.43 18.14
N ASN A 135 -19.09 24.10 18.77
CA ASN A 135 -19.37 24.36 20.17
C ASN A 135 -18.91 23.24 21.11
N ASP A 136 -18.61 22.03 20.60
CA ASP A 136 -17.78 21.06 21.31
C ASP A 136 -16.31 21.50 21.17
N ASP A 137 -15.73 21.93 22.29
CA ASP A 137 -14.49 22.68 22.39
C ASP A 137 -13.31 22.14 21.56
N GLY A 138 -12.87 22.92 20.56
CA GLY A 138 -11.46 22.94 20.10
C GLY A 138 -11.17 22.73 18.60
N GLY A 139 -12.16 22.85 17.71
CA GLY A 139 -11.96 22.75 16.27
C GLY A 139 -11.44 24.04 15.61
N GLU A 140 -10.15 24.37 15.73
CA GLU A 140 -9.56 25.50 14.98
C GLU A 140 -9.02 25.05 13.61
N LEU A 141 -9.65 25.48 12.51
CA LEU A 141 -9.20 25.27 11.14
C LEU A 141 -8.18 26.35 10.74
N THR A 142 -6.98 26.36 11.34
CA THR A 142 -5.91 27.29 10.92
C THR A 142 -5.01 26.67 9.84
N PRO A 143 -4.89 27.28 8.65
CA PRO A 143 -3.82 26.93 7.72
C PRO A 143 -2.50 27.51 8.24
N SER A 144 -1.63 26.68 8.80
CA SER A 144 -0.26 27.11 9.09
C SER A 144 0.50 27.37 7.79
N PRO A 145 1.17 28.52 7.61
CA PRO A 145 2.06 28.74 6.49
C PRO A 145 3.25 27.77 6.60
N SER A 146 3.49 27.03 5.53
CA SER A 146 4.62 26.12 5.37
C SER A 146 5.94 26.87 5.50
N GLN A 147 6.60 26.78 6.65
CA GLN A 147 8.03 27.06 6.75
C GLN A 147 8.79 25.73 6.68
N GLY A 148 9.52 25.51 5.57
CA GLY A 148 10.54 24.46 5.50
C GLY A 148 10.71 23.78 4.13
N ASN A 149 11.69 24.25 3.37
CA ASN A 149 12.53 23.58 2.36
C ASN A 149 11.98 22.50 1.42
N LYS A 150 12.09 22.80 0.11
CA LYS A 150 12.26 21.90 -1.05
C LYS A 150 11.81 20.44 -0.83
N GLY A 151 10.52 20.25 -0.96
CA GLY A 151 9.81 18.99 -1.05
C GLY A 151 8.37 19.36 -0.79
N GLU A 152 7.51 19.28 -1.82
CA GLU A 152 6.10 19.67 -1.77
C GLU A 152 5.45 19.10 -0.50
N SER A 153 5.29 19.96 0.51
CA SER A 153 4.76 19.56 1.81
C SER A 153 3.26 19.63 1.72
N PHE A 154 2.60 18.49 1.97
CA PHE A 154 1.15 18.44 1.99
C PHE A 154 0.62 19.32 3.13
N PRO A 155 -0.24 20.31 2.85
CA PRO A 155 -0.90 21.08 3.88
C PRO A 155 -1.62 20.16 4.88
N LEU A 156 -1.41 20.42 6.17
CA LEU A 156 -1.98 19.63 7.26
C LEU A 156 -3.33 20.23 7.67
N VAL A 157 -4.41 19.45 7.56
CA VAL A 157 -5.71 19.77 8.18
C VAL A 157 -5.91 18.81 9.33
N ARG A 158 -5.98 19.35 10.55
CA ARG A 158 -6.20 18.59 11.78
C ARG A 158 -7.67 18.74 12.17
N ILE A 159 -8.44 17.66 12.02
CA ILE A 159 -9.80 17.57 12.53
C ILE A 159 -9.71 16.77 13.83
N LYS A 160 -9.96 17.41 14.97
CA LYS A 160 -10.13 16.71 16.25
C LYS A 160 -11.59 16.29 16.34
N ILE A 161 -11.83 14.99 16.44
CA ILE A 161 -13.13 14.42 16.78
C ILE A 161 -12.94 13.85 18.19
N ASP A 162 -13.74 14.30 19.15
CA ASP A 162 -13.67 13.78 20.51
C ASP A 162 -14.29 12.39 20.55
N ASP A 163 -13.54 11.40 21.03
CA ASP A 163 -13.93 9.99 21.08
C ASP A 163 -14.66 9.69 22.41
N SER A 164 -15.48 10.64 22.86
CA SER A 164 -16.21 10.62 24.13
C SER A 164 -17.65 10.15 23.92
N ASP A 165 -17.87 9.05 23.21
CA ASP A 165 -19.18 8.38 23.22
C ASP A 165 -19.09 6.85 23.03
N LYS A 166 -18.09 6.24 23.66
CA LYS A 166 -18.10 4.81 23.99
C LYS A 166 -18.34 4.59 25.48
N THR A 167 -19.50 4.99 25.97
CA THR A 167 -20.08 4.32 27.16
C THR A 167 -21.59 4.50 27.16
N LEU A 168 -22.33 3.57 26.57
CA LEU A 168 -23.67 3.20 27.06
C LEU A 168 -23.86 1.69 26.86
N GLU A 169 -24.01 1.00 27.99
CA GLU A 169 -24.60 -0.33 28.13
C GLU A 169 -26.04 -0.40 27.57
#